data_AF-A0A7X9HNQ2-F1
#
_entry.id   AF-A0A7X9HNQ2-F1
#
_cell.length_a   1.000
_cell.length_b   1.000
_cell.length_c   1.000
_cell.angle_alpha   90.00
_cell.angle_beta   90.00
_cell.angle_gamma   90.00
#
_symmetry.space_group_name_H-M   'P 1'
#
loop_
_entity.id
_entity.type
_entity.pdbx_description
1 polymer ?
#
loop_
_entity_poly.entity_id
_entity_poly.type
_entity_poly.pdbx_seq_one_letter_code
_entity_poly.pdbx_strand_id
1 'polypeptide(L)'
;MKKSFPLVLSIALLSSLSGCSRRMPQVDLGGLDPGLLERCRESPGVLIVADELFDTYWGGGYDTIRRKLLGEYGGGGTTADPTTRMTVRRTRLLILSPGGGDAARKFYVVHYRESLPPVEARAWMENGEEKPVNVIPSGTRALADWPCELGFPRMSEFTLSTLLPGDLVEIQVPVSGPDILFFRFGSDRFCSANARATFGHPDDEFRPDLAALTVDATREVRLESPPGEYPQVFGLRRLLPPLTEQRLPYVLRAPRCPDWPHLRGRIFHTPLCLSRGGDIAGRGRAHPALVSPVKPGERTRRMAAVAEWMERHFTIEESGLPFWGRWLPDAPAEKAVTKRRGNAGTAAVLAFRILEEAGLSPRLALVLVDPKAPFDRAFPSPAQFDTLAVVVSGDKGEDLWLVPGIKFDLERMPPVEIQRASALVAERWFIERDAAGSCSPANEANFSCQNSTPEPVELRLVDFPKLRPPAPAPEAPGESLGSQPESATPSTVPNP
;
A
#
# COMPACT_ATOMS: atom_id res chain seq x y z
N MET A 1 24.97 -87.90 -5.81
CA MET A 1 24.70 -86.53 -6.31
C MET A 1 24.89 -85.56 -5.14
N LYS A 2 26.02 -84.85 -5.11
CA LYS A 2 26.34 -83.86 -4.08
C LYS A 2 26.21 -82.48 -4.71
N LYS A 3 25.34 -81.63 -4.16
CA LYS A 3 25.37 -80.19 -4.43
C LYS A 3 25.64 -79.46 -3.13
N SER A 4 26.82 -78.87 -3.09
CA SER A 4 27.23 -77.76 -2.22
C SER A 4 26.48 -76.50 -2.63
N PHE A 5 26.19 -75.61 -1.66
CA PHE A 5 26.18 -74.15 -1.90
C PHE A 5 26.59 -73.41 -0.60
N PRO A 6 27.54 -72.46 -0.68
CA PRO A 6 27.99 -71.62 0.42
C PRO A 6 27.37 -70.22 0.40
N LEU A 7 27.32 -69.61 1.59
CA LEU A 7 27.71 -68.25 1.95
C LEU A 7 27.89 -67.22 0.81
N VAL A 8 27.01 -66.21 0.72
CA VAL A 8 27.37 -64.77 0.60
C VAL A 8 26.28 -63.93 1.28
N LEU A 9 26.53 -63.64 2.56
CA LEU A 9 25.99 -62.51 3.29
C LEU A 9 26.79 -61.26 2.85
N SER A 10 26.16 -60.08 2.83
CA SER A 10 26.77 -58.74 2.66
C SER A 10 26.68 -58.06 1.28
N ILE A 11 25.47 -57.78 0.76
CA ILE A 11 25.18 -56.59 -0.07
C ILE A 11 23.73 -56.14 0.18
N ALA A 12 23.48 -55.46 1.29
CA ALA A 12 22.18 -54.79 1.53
C ALA A 12 22.32 -53.69 2.59
N LEU A 13 23.26 -52.76 2.42
CA LEU A 13 23.36 -51.59 3.32
C LEU A 13 24.18 -50.47 2.69
N LEU A 14 23.78 -49.96 1.52
CA LEU A 14 24.39 -48.75 0.93
C LEU A 14 23.44 -47.93 0.02
N SER A 15 22.12 -48.07 0.17
CA SER A 15 21.14 -47.44 -0.72
C SER A 15 20.09 -46.55 -0.03
N SER A 16 20.37 -46.04 1.18
CA SER A 16 19.43 -45.18 1.91
C SER A 16 20.08 -44.00 2.65
N LEU A 17 21.08 -43.37 2.02
CA LEU A 17 21.58 -42.04 2.41
C LEU A 17 21.72 -41.11 1.19
N SER A 18 20.84 -41.25 0.19
CA SER A 18 20.54 -40.14 -0.71
C SER A 18 19.51 -39.27 -0.03
N GLY A 19 19.93 -38.51 0.99
CA GLY A 19 19.14 -37.35 1.40
C GLY A 19 18.87 -36.55 0.13
N CYS A 20 17.62 -36.17 -0.12
CA CYS A 20 17.28 -35.25 -1.20
C CYS A 20 17.97 -33.90 -0.93
N SER A 21 19.27 -33.82 -1.21
CA SER A 21 20.04 -32.59 -1.26
C SER A 21 19.38 -31.74 -2.34
N ARG A 22 18.63 -30.73 -1.90
CA ARG A 22 18.03 -29.77 -2.81
C ARG A 22 19.17 -28.90 -3.32
N ARG A 23 19.42 -29.00 -4.63
CA ARG A 23 20.47 -28.23 -5.29
C ARG A 23 20.24 -26.73 -5.06
N MET A 24 21.34 -26.01 -4.83
CA MET A 24 21.33 -24.55 -4.82
C MET A 24 20.62 -24.03 -6.09
N PRO A 25 19.65 -23.11 -5.96
CA PRO A 25 19.03 -22.48 -7.11
C PRO A 25 20.10 -21.82 -8.00
N GLN A 26 19.99 -22.02 -9.32
CA GLN A 26 20.86 -21.30 -10.26
C GLN A 26 20.49 -19.81 -10.26
N VAL A 27 21.50 -18.97 -10.05
CA VAL A 27 21.38 -17.52 -10.10
C VAL A 27 22.20 -17.04 -11.29
N ASP A 28 21.53 -16.65 -12.38
CA ASP A 28 22.20 -16.02 -13.52
C ASP A 28 22.23 -14.50 -13.33
N LEU A 29 23.44 -13.96 -13.11
CA LEU A 29 23.68 -12.52 -13.03
C LEU A 29 24.27 -11.97 -14.34
N GLY A 30 24.57 -12.82 -15.33
CA GLY A 30 25.28 -12.44 -16.55
C GLY A 30 24.49 -11.49 -17.45
N GLY A 31 23.17 -11.44 -17.30
CA GLY A 31 22.28 -10.51 -18.00
C GLY A 31 22.07 -9.15 -17.32
N LEU A 32 22.66 -8.91 -16.14
CA LEU A 32 22.44 -7.68 -15.37
C LEU A 32 23.42 -6.57 -15.77
N ASP A 33 22.98 -5.31 -15.70
CA ASP A 33 23.84 -4.14 -15.93
C ASP A 33 25.02 -4.13 -14.95
N PRO A 34 26.28 -4.23 -15.43
CA PRO A 34 27.44 -4.36 -14.54
C PRO A 34 27.64 -3.15 -13.63
N GLY A 35 27.33 -1.94 -14.12
CA GLY A 35 27.49 -0.71 -13.34
C GLY A 35 26.45 -0.58 -12.22
N LEU A 36 25.22 -1.05 -12.45
CA LEU A 36 24.20 -1.11 -11.41
C LEU A 36 24.46 -2.24 -10.41
N LEU A 37 24.92 -3.40 -10.88
CA LEU A 37 25.32 -4.51 -10.01
C LEU A 37 26.47 -4.11 -9.07
N GLU A 38 27.47 -3.38 -9.56
CA GLU A 38 28.58 -2.90 -8.72
C GLU A 38 28.10 -1.92 -7.66
N ARG A 39 27.22 -0.97 -8.01
CA ARG A 39 26.59 -0.09 -7.01
C ARG A 39 25.83 -0.89 -5.95
N CYS A 40 25.11 -1.94 -6.34
CA CYS A 40 24.39 -2.80 -5.41
C CYS A 40 25.32 -3.58 -4.46
N ARG A 41 26.54 -3.91 -4.89
CA ARG A 41 27.57 -4.52 -4.04
C ARG A 41 28.09 -3.53 -3.00
N GLU A 42 28.37 -2.29 -3.40
CA GLU A 42 28.87 -1.23 -2.52
C GLU A 42 27.84 -0.81 -1.47
N SER A 43 26.57 -0.69 -1.87
CA SER A 43 25.43 -0.42 -0.99
C SER A 43 24.13 -0.74 -1.74
N PRO A 44 23.28 -1.65 -1.27
CA PRO A 44 23.11 -2.08 0.12
C PRO A 44 23.81 -3.39 0.50
N GLY A 45 24.60 -3.99 -0.40
CA GLY A 45 25.34 -5.24 -0.10
C GLY A 45 24.48 -6.51 -0.14
N VAL A 46 23.27 -6.42 -0.67
CA VAL A 46 22.33 -7.54 -0.87
C VAL A 46 21.63 -7.36 -2.21
N LEU A 47 21.51 -8.45 -2.95
CA LEU A 47 20.74 -8.52 -4.19
C LEU A 47 19.59 -9.52 -4.05
N ILE A 48 18.37 -9.07 -4.26
CA ILE A 48 17.22 -9.95 -4.47
C ILE A 48 17.33 -10.52 -5.88
N VAL A 49 17.71 -11.79 -5.97
CA VAL A 49 17.98 -12.49 -7.24
C VAL A 49 16.73 -13.18 -7.79
N ALA A 50 15.74 -13.41 -6.95
CA ALA A 50 14.41 -13.86 -7.32
C ALA A 50 13.42 -13.39 -6.24
N ASP A 51 12.30 -12.81 -6.63
CA ASP A 51 11.19 -12.49 -5.72
C ASP A 51 9.89 -12.88 -6.39
N GLU A 52 9.27 -13.93 -5.87
CA GLU A 52 8.23 -14.65 -6.57
C GLU A 52 6.97 -14.71 -5.70
N LEU A 53 5.83 -14.30 -6.25
CA LEU A 53 4.53 -14.55 -5.64
C LEU A 53 3.82 -15.68 -6.39
N PHE A 54 3.35 -16.65 -5.63
CA PHE A 54 2.64 -17.81 -6.16
C PHE A 54 1.39 -18.11 -5.35
N ASP A 55 0.33 -18.53 -6.04
CA ASP A 55 -0.82 -19.19 -5.41
C ASP A 55 -0.50 -20.69 -5.24
N THR A 56 0.33 -21.02 -4.25
CA THR A 56 0.77 -22.41 -3.98
C THR A 56 -0.08 -23.12 -2.92
N TYR A 57 -0.07 -24.45 -2.95
CA TYR A 57 -0.84 -25.31 -2.03
C TYR A 57 -0.24 -25.46 -0.62
N TRP A 58 0.75 -24.65 -0.26
CA TRP A 58 1.46 -24.83 1.00
C TRP A 58 0.75 -24.08 2.12
N GLY A 59 0.56 -24.71 3.29
CA GLY A 59 0.31 -24.00 4.56
C GLY A 59 -1.08 -24.10 5.21
N GLY A 60 -1.82 -25.21 5.01
CA GLY A 60 -2.93 -25.60 5.90
C GLY A 60 -4.03 -24.57 6.13
N GLY A 61 -4.25 -23.66 5.18
CA GLY A 61 -5.28 -22.62 5.28
C GLY A 61 -4.98 -21.49 6.28
N TYR A 62 -3.70 -21.12 6.51
CA TYR A 62 -3.32 -19.98 7.38
C TYR A 62 -4.14 -18.71 7.10
N ASP A 63 -4.43 -18.43 5.83
CA ASP A 63 -5.38 -17.39 5.46
C ASP A 63 -6.35 -17.83 4.34
N THR A 64 -7.65 -17.69 4.60
CA THR A 64 -8.75 -18.01 3.67
C THR A 64 -9.38 -16.76 3.02
N ILE A 65 -8.87 -15.55 3.31
CA ILE A 65 -9.41 -14.28 2.82
C ILE A 65 -9.47 -14.23 1.28
N ARG A 66 -8.51 -14.83 0.57
CA ARG A 66 -8.50 -14.93 -0.90
C ARG A 66 -9.83 -15.46 -1.46
N ARG A 67 -10.35 -16.55 -0.92
CA ARG A 67 -11.62 -17.18 -1.37
C ARG A 67 -12.80 -16.22 -1.19
N LYS A 68 -12.82 -15.45 -0.10
CA LYS A 68 -13.87 -14.46 0.17
C LYS A 68 -13.79 -13.29 -0.83
N LEU A 69 -12.59 -12.76 -1.06
CA LEU A 69 -12.39 -11.62 -1.97
C LEU A 69 -12.64 -11.98 -3.44
N LEU A 70 -12.31 -13.21 -3.85
CA LEU A 70 -12.51 -13.67 -5.22
C LEU A 70 -13.91 -14.27 -5.46
N GLY A 71 -14.79 -14.32 -4.46
CA GLY A 71 -16.14 -14.89 -4.62
C GLY A 71 -16.15 -16.41 -4.81
N GLU A 72 -15.06 -17.11 -4.46
CA GLU A 72 -14.93 -18.57 -4.53
C GLU A 72 -15.71 -19.27 -3.40
N TYR A 73 -16.28 -18.49 -2.46
CA TYR A 73 -17.17 -18.94 -1.38
C TYR A 73 -18.60 -19.21 -1.89
N GLY A 74 -18.74 -20.11 -2.87
CA GLY A 74 -20.03 -20.52 -3.45
C GLY A 74 -20.59 -21.85 -2.92
N GLY A 75 -19.88 -22.55 -2.01
CA GLY A 75 -20.32 -23.81 -1.42
C GLY A 75 -20.32 -23.73 0.10
N GLY A 76 -21.46 -24.04 0.73
CA GLY A 76 -21.60 -24.04 2.19
C GLY A 76 -20.61 -24.99 2.85
N GLY A 77 -19.62 -24.43 3.54
CA GLY A 77 -18.64 -25.18 4.30
C GLY A 77 -17.75 -24.24 5.12
N THR A 78 -18.16 -23.93 6.34
CA THR A 78 -17.40 -23.08 7.26
C THR A 78 -16.33 -23.82 8.05
N THR A 79 -16.16 -25.13 7.88
CA THR A 79 -15.19 -25.90 8.66
C THR A 79 -14.68 -27.12 7.88
N ALA A 80 -13.36 -27.24 7.78
CA ALA A 80 -12.57 -28.41 7.34
C ALA A 80 -12.45 -28.69 5.82
N ASP A 81 -11.70 -27.84 5.10
CA ASP A 81 -11.18 -28.17 3.76
C ASP A 81 -9.63 -28.20 3.82
N PRO A 82 -8.98 -29.39 3.96
CA PRO A 82 -7.56 -29.52 4.32
C PRO A 82 -6.56 -29.18 3.20
N THR A 83 -6.98 -28.71 2.03
CA THR A 83 -6.11 -28.40 0.87
C THR A 83 -6.40 -27.02 0.27
N THR A 84 -6.54 -26.00 1.11
CA THR A 84 -6.77 -24.63 0.65
C THR A 84 -5.48 -24.01 0.08
N ARG A 85 -5.53 -23.57 -1.19
CA ARG A 85 -4.44 -22.81 -1.85
C ARG A 85 -4.19 -21.50 -1.10
N MET A 86 -2.92 -21.18 -0.84
CA MET A 86 -2.50 -19.94 -0.19
C MET A 86 -1.52 -19.18 -1.08
N THR A 87 -1.64 -17.87 -1.05
CA THR A 87 -0.67 -16.99 -1.71
C THR A 87 0.59 -16.93 -0.86
N VAL A 88 1.72 -17.26 -1.48
CA VAL A 88 3.03 -17.36 -0.85
C VAL A 88 4.00 -16.48 -1.62
N ARG A 89 4.81 -15.71 -0.88
CA ARG A 89 5.95 -15.00 -1.43
C ARG A 89 7.22 -15.79 -1.11
N ARG A 90 8.02 -16.03 -2.13
CA ARG A 90 9.35 -16.64 -2.04
C ARG A 90 10.38 -15.63 -2.51
N THR A 91 11.27 -15.24 -1.63
CA THR A 91 12.32 -14.26 -1.91
C THR A 91 13.68 -14.93 -1.76
N ARG A 92 14.54 -14.79 -2.76
CA ARG A 92 15.92 -15.27 -2.78
C ARG A 92 16.88 -14.10 -2.73
N LEU A 93 17.75 -14.09 -1.73
CA LEU A 93 18.72 -13.05 -1.43
C LEU A 93 20.13 -13.58 -1.63
N LEU A 94 20.93 -12.92 -2.47
CA LEU A 94 22.37 -13.12 -2.54
C LEU A 94 23.06 -12.07 -1.68
N ILE A 95 23.87 -12.53 -0.73
CA ILE A 95 24.62 -11.66 0.18
C ILE A 95 25.93 -11.26 -0.48
N LEU A 96 26.14 -9.96 -0.66
CA LEU A 96 27.30 -9.42 -1.38
C LEU A 96 28.36 -8.83 -0.44
N SER A 97 27.98 -8.46 0.78
CA SER A 97 28.90 -7.88 1.76
C SER A 97 28.51 -8.24 3.21
N PRO A 98 29.43 -8.12 4.19
CA PRO A 98 29.12 -8.41 5.59
C PRO A 98 27.98 -7.54 6.13
N GLY A 99 28.00 -6.24 5.82
CA GLY A 99 26.91 -5.32 6.20
C GLY A 99 25.57 -5.66 5.56
N GLY A 100 25.59 -6.17 4.33
CA GLY A 100 24.40 -6.73 3.68
C GLY A 100 23.87 -7.97 4.38
N GLY A 101 24.76 -8.86 4.84
CA GLY A 101 24.41 -10.02 5.65
C GLY A 101 23.66 -9.61 6.92
N ASP A 102 24.18 -8.65 7.67
CA ASP A 102 23.52 -8.12 8.87
C ASP A 102 22.17 -7.47 8.58
N ALA A 103 22.05 -6.73 7.46
CA ALA A 103 20.78 -6.16 7.05
C ALA A 103 19.75 -7.25 6.68
N ALA A 104 20.14 -8.25 5.90
CA ALA A 104 19.24 -9.33 5.43
C ALA A 104 18.76 -10.25 6.55
N ARG A 105 19.50 -10.33 7.66
CA ARG A 105 19.14 -11.18 8.81
C ARG A 105 17.79 -10.84 9.42
N LYS A 106 17.36 -9.58 9.35
CA LYS A 106 16.11 -9.12 9.96
C LYS A 106 15.08 -8.77 8.89
N PHE A 107 13.92 -9.41 8.98
CA PHE A 107 12.80 -9.17 8.08
C PHE A 107 11.47 -9.19 8.82
N TYR A 108 10.44 -8.67 8.16
CA TYR A 108 9.13 -8.46 8.73
C TYR A 108 8.06 -9.09 7.85
N VAL A 109 7.04 -9.67 8.49
CA VAL A 109 5.87 -10.20 7.81
C VAL A 109 4.65 -9.49 8.36
N VAL A 110 3.92 -8.80 7.49
CA VAL A 110 2.61 -8.23 7.82
C VAL A 110 1.56 -9.32 7.71
N HIS A 111 0.73 -9.46 8.74
CA HIS A 111 -0.35 -10.45 8.74
C HIS A 111 -1.56 -10.09 9.59
N TYR A 112 -2.68 -10.77 9.33
CA TYR A 112 -3.96 -10.51 9.98
C TYR A 112 -4.30 -11.54 11.06
N ARG A 113 -3.57 -12.66 11.13
CA ARG A 113 -3.83 -13.73 12.11
C ARG A 113 -3.15 -13.47 13.45
N GLU A 114 -3.72 -14.02 14.51
CA GLU A 114 -3.09 -14.02 15.84
C GLU A 114 -1.90 -14.98 15.90
N SER A 115 -2.01 -16.12 15.20
CA SER A 115 -0.90 -17.05 15.04
C SER A 115 0.21 -16.45 14.17
N LEU A 116 1.45 -16.74 14.54
CA LEU A 116 2.63 -16.37 13.75
C LEU A 116 2.52 -16.98 12.35
N PRO A 117 2.90 -16.23 11.30
CA PRO A 117 2.95 -16.77 9.95
C PRO A 117 3.97 -17.92 9.88
N PRO A 118 3.64 -19.06 9.26
CA PRO A 118 4.59 -20.15 9.03
C PRO A 118 5.65 -19.73 8.01
N VAL A 119 6.79 -19.24 8.49
CA VAL A 119 7.92 -18.84 7.65
C VAL A 119 8.92 -19.99 7.52
N GLU A 120 9.34 -20.28 6.29
CA GLU A 120 10.48 -21.17 6.03
C GLU A 120 11.67 -20.37 5.50
N ALA A 121 12.87 -20.76 5.90
CA ALA A 121 14.10 -20.25 5.31
C ALA A 121 15.08 -21.39 5.02
N ARG A 122 15.86 -21.23 3.95
CA ARG A 122 16.94 -22.11 3.52
C ARG A 122 18.13 -21.26 3.11
N ALA A 123 19.35 -21.77 3.30
CA ALA A 123 20.54 -21.06 2.89
C ALA A 123 21.55 -22.02 2.26
N TRP A 124 22.28 -21.54 1.26
CA TRP A 124 23.39 -22.23 0.63
C TRP A 124 24.62 -21.34 0.70
N MET A 125 25.77 -21.96 0.98
CA MET A 125 27.07 -21.29 0.89
C MET A 125 27.44 -21.08 -0.59
N GLU A 126 28.46 -20.25 -0.85
CA GLU A 126 28.95 -19.97 -2.21
C GLU A 126 29.38 -21.25 -2.96
N ASN A 127 29.87 -22.25 -2.24
CA ASN A 127 30.23 -23.56 -2.79
C ASN A 127 29.01 -24.45 -3.18
N GLY A 128 27.80 -23.97 -2.94
CA GLY A 128 26.53 -24.65 -3.24
C GLY A 128 26.05 -25.63 -2.17
N GLU A 129 26.78 -25.81 -1.07
CA GLU A 129 26.34 -26.66 0.04
C GLU A 129 25.25 -25.97 0.86
N GLU A 130 24.15 -26.68 1.12
CA GLU A 130 23.08 -26.19 2.00
C GLU A 130 23.61 -26.09 3.44
N LYS A 131 23.34 -24.97 4.09
CA LYS A 131 23.68 -24.74 5.49
C LYS A 131 22.42 -24.52 6.33
N PRO A 132 22.44 -24.90 7.62
CA PRO A 132 21.31 -24.66 8.49
C PRO A 132 21.08 -23.16 8.68
N VAL A 133 19.83 -22.74 8.53
CA VAL A 133 19.38 -21.38 8.88
C VAL A 133 18.17 -21.50 9.79
N ASN A 134 18.28 -20.92 10.98
CA ASN A 134 17.15 -20.86 11.91
C ASN A 134 16.35 -19.58 11.66
N VAL A 135 15.03 -19.71 11.67
CA VAL A 135 14.08 -18.59 11.68
C VAL A 135 13.63 -18.40 13.12
N ILE A 136 14.01 -17.28 13.74
CA ILE A 136 13.70 -16.98 15.14
C ILE A 136 12.70 -15.82 15.17
N PRO A 137 11.45 -16.03 15.62
CA PRO A 137 10.53 -14.92 15.84
C PRO A 137 11.04 -14.08 17.01
N SER A 138 11.21 -12.77 16.79
CA SER A 138 11.68 -11.84 17.82
C SER A 138 10.56 -11.04 18.47
N GLY A 139 9.40 -10.93 17.80
CA GLY A 139 8.20 -10.34 18.39
C GLY A 139 7.11 -10.04 17.36
N THR A 140 5.90 -9.79 17.86
CA THR A 140 4.76 -9.35 17.06
C THR A 140 4.21 -8.07 17.65
N ARG A 141 3.98 -7.06 16.80
CA ARG A 141 3.31 -5.82 17.20
C ARG A 141 2.07 -5.57 16.35
N ALA A 142 1.04 -5.00 16.96
CA ALA A 142 -0.10 -4.48 16.21
C ALA A 142 0.33 -3.27 15.37
N LEU A 143 -0.14 -3.21 14.12
CA LEU A 143 0.01 -2.03 13.25
C LEU A 143 -1.17 -1.06 13.40
N ALA A 144 -2.30 -1.55 13.90
CA ALA A 144 -3.47 -0.75 14.20
C ALA A 144 -4.21 -1.27 15.44
N ASP A 145 -4.94 -0.36 16.08
CA ASP A 145 -5.69 -0.54 17.33
C ASP A 145 -7.20 -0.46 17.04
N TRP A 146 -7.71 -1.37 16.22
CA TRP A 146 -9.12 -1.39 15.83
C TRP A 146 -9.97 -2.15 16.87
N PRO A 147 -11.24 -1.77 17.10
CA PRO A 147 -12.05 -2.33 18.18
C PRO A 147 -12.82 -3.64 17.82
N CYS A 148 -12.28 -4.56 17.00
CA CYS A 148 -13.03 -5.73 16.49
C CYS A 148 -12.23 -7.04 16.35
N GLU A 149 -12.74 -8.13 16.95
CA GLU A 149 -12.18 -9.47 16.79
C GLU A 149 -12.51 -10.05 15.40
N LEU A 150 -11.57 -9.92 14.47
CA LEU A 150 -11.19 -10.87 13.42
C LEU A 150 -10.30 -10.09 12.43
N GLY A 151 -8.99 -10.11 12.67
CA GLY A 151 -8.01 -9.65 11.67
C GLY A 151 -7.46 -8.24 11.83
N PHE A 152 -6.69 -7.96 12.89
CA PHE A 152 -5.92 -6.72 12.91
C PHE A 152 -4.62 -6.88 12.11
N PRO A 153 -4.23 -5.88 11.32
CA PRO A 153 -2.91 -5.86 10.72
C PRO A 153 -1.87 -5.84 11.84
N ARG A 154 -1.02 -6.85 11.84
CA ARG A 154 0.11 -7.05 12.74
C ARG A 154 1.36 -7.19 11.92
N MET A 155 2.50 -6.93 12.54
CA MET A 155 3.79 -7.17 11.97
C MET A 155 4.58 -8.06 12.91
N SER A 156 4.94 -9.25 12.42
CA SER A 156 5.86 -10.14 13.10
C SER A 156 7.27 -9.94 12.55
N GLU A 157 8.21 -9.81 13.46
CA GLU A 157 9.63 -9.70 13.15
C GLU A 157 10.30 -11.06 13.30
N PHE A 158 11.15 -11.38 12.33
CA PHE A 158 11.92 -12.61 12.29
C PHE A 158 13.40 -12.29 12.09
N THR A 159 14.24 -13.09 12.75
CA THR A 159 15.70 -13.03 12.64
C THR A 159 16.23 -14.34 12.10
N LEU A 160 17.11 -14.26 11.12
CA LEU A 160 17.88 -15.37 10.59
C LEU A 160 19.22 -15.53 11.33
N SER A 161 19.74 -16.75 11.30
CA SER A 161 21.13 -17.04 11.67
C SER A 161 22.12 -16.21 10.84
N THR A 162 23.38 -16.13 11.27
CA THR A 162 24.39 -15.30 10.60
C THR A 162 24.51 -15.62 9.11
N LEU A 163 24.49 -14.57 8.29
CA LEU A 163 24.63 -14.62 6.85
C LEU A 163 25.98 -13.99 6.47
N LEU A 164 26.73 -14.67 5.62
CA LEU A 164 28.06 -14.32 5.15
C LEU A 164 27.99 -13.92 3.66
N PRO A 165 28.93 -13.09 3.18
CA PRO A 165 29.09 -12.86 1.75
C PRO A 165 29.19 -14.17 0.96
N GLY A 166 28.53 -14.21 -0.19
CA GLY A 166 28.44 -15.40 -1.06
C GLY A 166 27.27 -16.33 -0.73
N ASP A 167 26.63 -16.18 0.44
CA ASP A 167 25.43 -16.97 0.75
C ASP A 167 24.27 -16.61 -0.17
N LEU A 168 23.51 -17.65 -0.57
CA LEU A 168 22.18 -17.52 -1.14
C LEU A 168 21.16 -17.95 -0.09
N VAL A 169 20.19 -17.08 0.21
CA VAL A 169 19.13 -17.35 1.20
C VAL A 169 17.78 -17.33 0.51
N GLU A 170 16.98 -18.37 0.68
CA GLU A 170 15.58 -18.40 0.26
C GLU A 170 14.69 -18.25 1.49
N ILE A 171 13.75 -17.31 1.45
CA ILE A 171 12.76 -17.07 2.49
C ILE A 171 11.39 -17.24 1.84
N GLN A 172 10.55 -18.09 2.43
CA GLN A 172 9.20 -18.34 1.99
C GLN A 172 8.22 -17.92 3.08
N VAL A 173 7.33 -16.96 2.75
CA VAL A 173 6.35 -16.40 3.69
C VAL A 173 4.93 -16.48 3.11
N PRO A 174 3.92 -16.80 3.93
CA PRO A 174 2.53 -16.66 3.53
C PRO A 174 2.16 -15.18 3.40
N VAL A 175 1.40 -14.85 2.37
CA VAL A 175 0.77 -13.53 2.20
C VAL A 175 -0.64 -13.62 2.76
N SER A 176 -1.06 -12.60 3.51
CA SER A 176 -2.34 -12.60 4.22
C SER A 176 -3.08 -11.28 4.06
N GLY A 177 -4.37 -11.30 4.34
CA GLY A 177 -5.25 -10.16 4.16
C GLY A 177 -5.36 -9.73 2.69
N PRO A 178 -5.70 -8.46 2.47
CA PRO A 178 -5.84 -7.90 1.12
C PRO A 178 -4.52 -7.81 0.32
N ASP A 179 -3.35 -7.95 0.96
CA ASP A 179 -2.05 -8.02 0.26
C ASP A 179 -1.97 -9.23 -0.69
N ILE A 180 -2.80 -10.25 -0.51
CA ILE A 180 -2.89 -11.41 -1.41
C ILE A 180 -3.18 -11.00 -2.87
N LEU A 181 -3.91 -9.91 -3.06
CA LEU A 181 -4.29 -9.40 -4.39
C LEU A 181 -3.22 -8.53 -5.04
N PHE A 182 -2.06 -8.37 -4.39
CA PHE A 182 -1.13 -7.32 -4.71
C PHE A 182 0.32 -7.82 -4.64
N PHE A 183 1.17 -7.33 -5.54
CA PHE A 183 2.60 -7.62 -5.50
C PHE A 183 3.41 -6.38 -5.86
N ARG A 184 4.42 -6.07 -5.04
CA ARG A 184 5.42 -5.03 -5.31
C ARG A 184 6.64 -5.64 -5.95
N PHE A 185 7.09 -5.02 -7.02
CA PHE A 185 8.34 -5.37 -7.68
C PHE A 185 9.44 -4.45 -7.15
N GLY A 186 10.44 -5.05 -6.50
CA GLY A 186 11.57 -4.33 -5.92
C GLY A 186 11.56 -4.29 -4.38
N SER A 187 12.49 -3.52 -3.83
CA SER A 187 12.62 -3.27 -2.40
C SER A 187 13.07 -1.84 -2.15
N ASP A 188 12.70 -1.31 -0.99
CA ASP A 188 13.21 -0.07 -0.41
C ASP A 188 14.59 -0.24 0.26
N ARG A 189 14.97 -1.49 0.53
CA ARG A 189 16.21 -1.86 1.22
C ARG A 189 17.27 -2.41 0.30
N PHE A 190 16.87 -3.18 -0.72
CA PHE A 190 17.77 -4.00 -1.53
C PHE A 190 17.57 -3.79 -3.02
N CYS A 191 18.61 -4.08 -3.81
CA CYS A 191 18.45 -4.16 -5.26
C CYS A 191 17.64 -5.41 -5.64
N SER A 192 16.93 -5.37 -6.77
CA SER A 192 16.11 -6.50 -7.24
C SER A 192 16.29 -6.78 -8.72
N ALA A 193 16.83 -7.96 -9.05
CA ALA A 193 17.15 -8.37 -10.42
C ALA A 193 15.97 -9.04 -11.12
N ASN A 194 15.37 -10.06 -10.48
CA ASN A 194 14.27 -10.82 -11.02
C ASN A 194 13.13 -10.84 -10.02
N ALA A 195 11.99 -10.28 -10.41
CA ALA A 195 10.78 -10.33 -9.60
C ALA A 195 9.61 -10.76 -10.49
N ARG A 196 8.78 -11.67 -10.00
CA ARG A 196 7.71 -12.31 -10.75
C ARG A 196 6.47 -12.51 -9.89
N ALA A 197 5.34 -11.98 -10.31
CA ALA A 197 4.05 -12.25 -9.69
C ALA A 197 3.26 -13.23 -10.55
N THR A 198 2.82 -14.33 -9.96
CA THR A 198 1.91 -15.30 -10.59
C THR A 198 0.58 -15.28 -9.85
N PHE A 199 -0.44 -14.73 -10.50
CA PHE A 199 -1.78 -14.67 -9.95
C PHE A 199 -2.65 -15.77 -10.57
N GLY A 200 -3.24 -16.62 -9.72
CA GLY A 200 -3.99 -17.80 -10.13
C GLY A 200 -3.10 -19.03 -10.33
N HIS A 201 -3.75 -20.16 -10.60
CA HIS A 201 -3.13 -21.46 -10.88
C HIS A 201 -3.35 -21.85 -12.34
N PRO A 202 -2.47 -22.65 -12.97
CA PRO A 202 -2.71 -23.24 -14.30
C PRO A 202 -4.01 -24.04 -14.44
N ASP A 203 -4.56 -24.53 -13.32
CA ASP A 203 -5.82 -25.28 -13.31
C ASP A 203 -7.04 -24.37 -13.07
N ASP A 204 -6.86 -23.06 -12.92
CA ASP A 204 -7.97 -22.12 -12.77
C ASP A 204 -8.67 -21.90 -14.10
N GLU A 205 -10.01 -21.93 -14.08
CA GLU A 205 -10.79 -21.52 -15.25
C GLU A 205 -10.58 -20.04 -15.55
N PHE A 206 -10.63 -19.68 -16.84
CA PHE A 206 -10.52 -18.30 -17.23
C PHE A 206 -11.63 -17.44 -16.60
N ARG A 207 -11.20 -16.43 -15.86
CA ARG A 207 -12.05 -15.44 -15.21
C ARG A 207 -11.97 -14.07 -15.90
N PRO A 208 -12.87 -13.77 -16.86
CA PRO A 208 -12.90 -12.48 -17.54
C PRO A 208 -13.30 -11.31 -16.63
N ASP A 209 -13.83 -11.63 -15.45
CA ASP A 209 -14.23 -10.68 -14.41
C ASP A 209 -13.08 -10.26 -13.50
N LEU A 210 -11.83 -10.65 -13.77
CA LEU A 210 -10.66 -10.24 -12.98
C LEU A 210 -9.75 -9.34 -13.80
N ALA A 211 -9.54 -8.13 -13.31
CA ALA A 211 -8.71 -7.12 -13.95
C ALA A 211 -7.42 -6.91 -13.15
N ALA A 212 -6.34 -6.54 -13.84
CA ALA A 212 -5.06 -6.19 -13.23
C ALA A 212 -4.73 -4.73 -13.52
N LEU A 213 -4.48 -3.97 -12.45
CA LEU A 213 -3.92 -2.63 -12.52
C LEU A 213 -2.41 -2.74 -12.34
N THR A 214 -1.65 -2.27 -13.33
CA THR A 214 -0.19 -2.11 -13.19
C THR A 214 0.12 -0.64 -12.99
N VAL A 215 0.71 -0.32 -11.85
CA VAL A 215 1.23 1.02 -11.56
C VAL A 215 2.73 0.94 -11.56
N ASP A 216 3.33 1.50 -12.60
CA ASP A 216 4.76 1.38 -12.82
C ASP A 216 5.31 2.62 -13.53
N ALA A 217 5.90 3.53 -12.74
CA ALA A 217 6.61 4.69 -13.27
C ALA A 217 7.96 4.32 -13.92
N THR A 218 8.52 3.15 -13.60
CA THR A 218 9.79 2.65 -14.14
C THR A 218 9.62 2.05 -15.54
N ARG A 219 8.41 1.55 -15.85
CA ARG A 219 8.05 0.84 -17.10
C ARG A 219 8.80 -0.49 -17.29
N GLU A 220 9.26 -1.09 -16.20
CA GLU A 220 10.02 -2.34 -16.19
C GLU A 220 9.17 -3.57 -15.85
N VAL A 221 7.91 -3.41 -15.43
CA VAL A 221 6.97 -4.51 -15.19
C VAL A 221 6.16 -4.80 -16.44
N ARG A 222 6.07 -6.08 -16.83
CA ARG A 222 5.27 -6.54 -17.97
C ARG A 222 4.42 -7.75 -17.64
N LEU A 223 3.26 -7.83 -18.30
CA LEU A 223 2.51 -9.07 -18.43
C LEU A 223 3.27 -10.01 -19.38
N GLU A 224 3.68 -11.16 -18.88
CA GLU A 224 4.42 -12.21 -19.59
C GLU A 224 3.50 -13.32 -20.10
N SER A 225 2.37 -13.58 -19.42
CA SER A 225 1.34 -14.49 -19.90
C SER A 225 0.48 -13.84 -21.00
N PRO A 226 -0.22 -14.61 -21.83
CA PRO A 226 -1.20 -14.04 -22.76
C PRO A 226 -2.27 -13.22 -22.02
N PRO A 227 -2.75 -12.09 -22.59
CA PRO A 227 -3.81 -11.29 -21.99
C PRO A 227 -5.09 -12.09 -21.80
N GLY A 228 -5.63 -12.09 -20.58
CA GLY A 228 -6.85 -12.83 -20.28
C GLY A 228 -6.66 -14.34 -20.21
N GLU A 229 -5.47 -14.84 -19.86
CA GLU A 229 -5.26 -16.25 -19.55
C GLU A 229 -4.77 -16.43 -18.11
N TYR A 230 -5.04 -17.60 -17.53
CA TYR A 230 -4.51 -17.99 -16.21
C TYR A 230 -3.39 -19.03 -16.34
N PRO A 231 -2.35 -18.94 -15.49
CA PRO A 231 -2.14 -17.88 -14.51
C PRO A 231 -1.69 -16.57 -15.18
N GLN A 232 -2.09 -15.44 -14.60
CA GLN A 232 -1.56 -14.14 -15.04
C GLN A 232 -0.16 -13.97 -14.46
N VAL A 233 0.83 -13.85 -15.34
CA VAL A 233 2.24 -13.74 -14.95
C VAL A 233 2.76 -12.36 -15.26
N PHE A 234 3.25 -11.66 -14.25
CA PHE A 234 3.92 -10.38 -14.40
C PHE A 234 5.39 -10.51 -14.01
N GLY A 235 6.29 -9.95 -14.81
CA GLY A 235 7.73 -10.02 -14.59
C GLY A 235 8.41 -8.67 -14.67
N LEU A 236 9.46 -8.51 -13.86
CA LEU A 236 10.40 -7.40 -13.91
C LEU A 236 11.46 -7.67 -14.98
N ARG A 237 11.68 -6.70 -15.89
CA ARG A 237 12.61 -6.88 -17.03
C ARG A 237 14.05 -6.50 -16.73
N ARG A 238 14.29 -5.68 -15.71
CA ARG A 238 15.59 -5.09 -15.42
C ARG A 238 15.81 -4.96 -13.93
N LEU A 239 17.09 -4.98 -13.55
CA LEU A 239 17.54 -4.69 -12.20
C LEU A 239 17.03 -3.32 -11.74
N LEU A 240 16.32 -3.30 -10.62
CA LEU A 240 15.93 -2.08 -9.93
C LEU A 240 16.89 -1.81 -8.76
N PRO A 241 17.39 -0.56 -8.60
CA PRO A 241 18.03 -0.14 -7.36
C PRO A 241 16.99 -0.12 -6.21
N PRO A 242 17.42 0.09 -4.95
CA PRO A 242 16.47 0.38 -3.88
C PRO A 242 15.63 1.61 -4.24
N LEU A 243 14.30 1.50 -4.12
CA LEU A 243 13.35 2.57 -4.42
C LEU A 243 12.47 2.81 -3.19
N THR A 244 12.16 4.08 -2.91
CA THR A 244 11.21 4.41 -1.84
C THR A 244 9.86 3.72 -2.09
N GLU A 245 9.12 3.40 -1.03
CA GLU A 245 7.87 2.62 -1.15
C GLU A 245 6.88 3.23 -2.14
N GLN A 246 6.80 4.55 -2.24
CA GLN A 246 5.90 5.26 -3.17
C GLN A 246 6.31 5.10 -4.64
N ARG A 247 7.57 4.73 -4.91
CA ARG A 247 8.13 4.59 -6.26
C ARG A 247 8.21 3.14 -6.72
N LEU A 248 7.95 2.17 -5.83
CA LEU A 248 7.99 0.76 -6.18
C LEU A 248 6.85 0.43 -7.15
N PRO A 249 7.15 -0.16 -8.31
CA PRO A 249 6.12 -0.64 -9.21
C PRO A 249 5.33 -1.78 -8.58
N TYR A 250 4.04 -1.84 -8.90
CA TYR A 250 3.18 -2.89 -8.37
C TYR A 250 2.10 -3.32 -9.36
N VAL A 251 1.59 -4.52 -9.11
CA VAL A 251 0.39 -5.06 -9.75
C VAL A 251 -0.65 -5.34 -8.69
N LEU A 252 -1.88 -4.89 -8.94
CA LEU A 252 -3.07 -5.19 -8.15
C LEU A 252 -4.07 -5.95 -9.01
N ARG A 253 -4.46 -7.15 -8.58
CA ARG A 253 -5.52 -7.95 -9.19
C ARG A 253 -6.80 -7.80 -8.38
N ALA A 254 -7.84 -7.24 -8.98
CA ALA A 254 -9.14 -7.07 -8.32
C ALA A 254 -10.28 -7.52 -9.25
N PRO A 255 -11.45 -7.88 -8.69
CA PRO A 255 -12.66 -8.04 -9.49
C PRO A 255 -12.91 -6.80 -10.35
N ARG A 256 -13.27 -7.03 -11.61
CA ARG A 256 -13.60 -6.00 -12.56
C ARG A 256 -14.87 -5.31 -12.09
N CYS A 257 -14.77 -4.01 -11.86
CA CYS A 257 -15.93 -3.18 -11.64
C CYS A 257 -16.32 -2.50 -12.96
N PRO A 258 -17.62 -2.48 -13.34
CA PRO A 258 -18.04 -1.88 -14.60
C PRO A 258 -17.64 -0.40 -14.74
N ASP A 259 -17.80 0.37 -13.66
CA ASP A 259 -17.38 1.76 -13.53
C ASP A 259 -17.29 2.17 -12.04
N TRP A 260 -16.98 3.44 -11.77
CA TRP A 260 -16.91 4.00 -10.42
C TRP A 260 -18.24 3.96 -9.64
N PRO A 261 -19.40 4.32 -10.22
CA PRO A 261 -20.71 4.14 -9.59
C PRO A 261 -21.03 2.75 -9.04
N HIS A 262 -20.46 1.68 -9.61
CA HIS A 262 -20.68 0.30 -9.14
C HIS A 262 -19.79 -0.09 -7.94
N LEU A 263 -18.77 0.72 -7.62
CA LEU A 263 -17.90 0.49 -6.47
C LEU A 263 -18.66 0.77 -5.17
N ARG A 264 -18.64 -0.19 -4.25
CA ARG A 264 -19.38 -0.11 -2.98
C ARG A 264 -18.55 0.56 -1.89
N GLY A 265 -19.24 1.28 -1.01
CA GLY A 265 -18.68 2.09 0.08
C GLY A 265 -18.04 1.33 1.23
N ARG A 266 -17.97 -0.02 1.16
CA ARG A 266 -17.41 -0.87 2.24
C ARG A 266 -16.01 -0.47 2.68
N ILE A 267 -15.22 0.10 1.77
CA ILE A 267 -13.89 0.66 2.05
C ILE A 267 -13.88 1.72 3.17
N PHE A 268 -15.01 2.40 3.40
CA PHE A 268 -15.17 3.41 4.44
C PHE A 268 -15.73 2.86 5.76
N HIS A 269 -16.15 1.60 5.85
CA HIS A 269 -16.73 1.04 7.09
C HIS A 269 -15.73 1.11 8.25
N THR A 270 -14.48 0.70 8.03
CA THR A 270 -13.44 0.76 9.08
C THR A 270 -13.19 2.20 9.53
N PRO A 271 -12.91 3.17 8.64
CA PRO A 271 -12.85 4.59 9.02
C PRO A 271 -14.07 5.11 9.80
N LEU A 272 -15.29 4.77 9.36
CA LEU A 272 -16.53 5.23 10.02
C LEU A 272 -16.73 4.61 11.40
N CYS A 273 -16.38 3.33 11.58
CA CYS A 273 -16.41 2.67 12.89
C CYS A 273 -15.41 3.34 13.84
N LEU A 274 -14.19 3.64 13.36
CA LEU A 274 -13.13 4.26 14.16
C LEU A 274 -13.41 5.74 14.48
N SER A 275 -14.11 6.47 13.62
CA SER A 275 -14.50 7.86 13.91
C SER A 275 -15.54 7.93 15.02
N ARG A 276 -16.41 6.92 15.17
CA ARG A 276 -17.49 6.91 16.16
C ARG A 276 -17.13 6.19 17.47
N GLY A 277 -15.87 5.80 17.64
CA GLY A 277 -15.38 5.15 18.85
C GLY A 277 -15.10 6.14 19.98
N GLY A 278 -15.87 6.03 21.07
CA GLY A 278 -15.62 6.68 22.36
C GLY A 278 -15.88 8.20 22.41
N ASP A 279 -15.56 8.80 23.56
CA ASP A 279 -15.77 10.23 23.81
C ASP A 279 -14.54 11.06 23.40
N ILE A 280 -14.74 12.11 22.60
CA ILE A 280 -13.64 12.95 22.09
C ILE A 280 -13.53 14.34 22.72
N ALA A 281 -14.48 14.74 23.56
CA ALA A 281 -14.52 16.07 24.17
C ALA A 281 -14.13 16.04 25.66
N GLY A 282 -13.58 17.15 26.16
CA GLY A 282 -13.30 17.35 27.59
C GLY A 282 -11.85 17.64 27.94
N ARG A 283 -11.50 17.54 29.23
CA ARG A 283 -10.15 17.87 29.72
C ARG A 283 -9.10 16.96 29.06
N GLY A 284 -8.09 17.57 28.44
CA GLY A 284 -7.02 16.85 27.75
C GLY A 284 -7.39 16.33 26.35
N ARG A 285 -8.65 16.50 25.91
CA ARG A 285 -9.16 16.05 24.61
C ARG A 285 -9.47 17.26 23.69
N ALA A 286 -10.41 17.13 22.76
CA ALA A 286 -10.85 18.23 21.93
C ALA A 286 -11.52 19.31 22.80
N HIS A 287 -11.22 20.57 22.48
CA HIS A 287 -11.80 21.69 23.21
C HIS A 287 -13.34 21.67 23.06
N PRO A 288 -14.13 21.84 24.13
CA PRO A 288 -15.60 21.76 24.05
C PRO A 288 -16.22 22.69 23.00
N ALA A 289 -15.60 23.86 22.79
CA ALA A 289 -16.05 24.78 21.76
C ALA A 289 -15.93 24.23 20.34
N LEU A 290 -15.07 23.24 20.05
CA LEU A 290 -14.93 22.63 18.71
C LEU A 290 -16.06 21.67 18.39
N VAL A 291 -16.60 20.99 19.40
CA VAL A 291 -17.67 20.00 19.28
C VAL A 291 -19.06 20.58 19.58
N SER A 292 -19.15 21.85 19.95
CA SER A 292 -20.44 22.49 20.20
C SER A 292 -21.20 22.71 18.88
N PRO A 293 -22.54 22.53 18.86
CA PRO A 293 -23.36 22.75 17.68
C PRO A 293 -23.06 24.07 16.97
N VAL A 294 -22.84 23.99 15.66
CA VAL A 294 -22.52 25.13 14.81
C VAL A 294 -23.78 25.95 14.50
N LYS A 295 -23.69 27.28 14.59
CA LYS A 295 -24.79 28.17 14.18
C LYS A 295 -24.78 28.40 12.66
N PRO A 296 -25.92 28.81 12.07
CA PRO A 296 -25.94 29.22 10.67
C PRO A 296 -24.87 30.31 10.39
N GLY A 297 -24.09 30.16 9.32
CA GLY A 297 -23.03 31.10 8.95
C GLY A 297 -21.68 30.87 9.64
N GLU A 298 -21.55 29.84 10.49
CA GLU A 298 -20.32 29.51 11.21
C GLU A 298 -19.64 28.21 10.71
N ARG A 299 -20.16 27.56 9.66
CA ARG A 299 -19.62 26.27 9.19
C ARG A 299 -18.19 26.39 8.70
N THR A 300 -17.92 27.41 7.90
CA THR A 300 -16.58 27.65 7.35
C THR A 300 -15.59 28.00 8.46
N ARG A 301 -16.02 28.81 9.44
CA ARG A 301 -15.22 29.14 10.62
C ARG A 301 -14.93 27.91 11.49
N ARG A 302 -15.92 27.03 11.67
CA ARG A 302 -15.74 25.77 12.40
C ARG A 302 -14.69 24.90 11.74
N MET A 303 -14.77 24.73 10.42
CA MET A 303 -13.82 23.93 9.67
C MET A 303 -12.39 24.45 9.83
N ALA A 304 -12.19 25.77 9.68
CA ALA A 304 -10.89 26.41 9.89
C ALA A 304 -10.36 26.20 11.32
N ALA A 305 -11.23 26.34 12.34
CA ALA A 305 -10.84 26.12 13.73
C ALA A 305 -10.45 24.66 14.03
N VAL A 306 -11.12 23.68 13.41
CA VAL A 306 -10.74 22.27 13.53
C VAL A 306 -9.40 22.02 12.85
N ALA A 307 -9.19 22.53 11.63
CA ALA A 307 -7.92 22.37 10.92
C ALA A 307 -6.74 23.00 11.68
N GLU A 308 -6.92 24.23 12.18
CA GLU A 308 -5.91 24.91 13.00
C GLU A 308 -5.61 24.16 14.30
N TRP A 309 -6.65 23.63 14.96
CA TRP A 309 -6.46 22.82 16.16
C TRP A 309 -5.66 21.54 15.86
N MET A 310 -5.98 20.85 14.76
CA MET A 310 -5.24 19.66 14.31
C MET A 310 -3.77 20.00 14.02
N GLU A 311 -3.50 21.07 13.27
CA GLU A 311 -2.14 21.51 12.93
C GLU A 311 -1.29 21.82 14.18
N ARG A 312 -1.89 22.45 15.20
CA ARG A 312 -1.19 22.84 16.43
C ARG A 312 -1.04 21.71 17.45
N HIS A 313 -1.95 20.74 17.45
CA HIS A 313 -2.08 19.80 18.56
C HIS A 313 -2.03 18.33 18.17
N PHE A 314 -1.94 17.99 16.88
CA PHE A 314 -1.88 16.60 16.42
C PHE A 314 -0.63 16.37 15.58
N THR A 315 0.19 15.38 15.95
CA THR A 315 1.36 14.98 15.16
C THR A 315 0.99 13.86 14.20
N ILE A 316 1.13 14.10 12.89
CA ILE A 316 0.91 13.07 11.88
C ILE A 316 2.19 12.25 11.73
N GLU A 317 2.07 10.95 11.98
CA GLU A 317 3.15 9.97 11.85
C GLU A 317 3.01 9.19 10.53
N GLU A 318 4.10 8.60 10.05
CA GLU A 318 4.06 7.71 8.88
C GLU A 318 3.26 6.44 9.22
N SER A 319 2.43 5.99 8.27
CA SER A 319 1.61 4.80 8.48
C SER A 319 2.47 3.55 8.51
N GLY A 320 2.31 2.72 9.55
CA GLY A 320 2.90 1.39 9.60
C GLY A 320 2.18 0.36 8.73
N LEU A 321 1.05 0.73 8.11
CA LEU A 321 0.27 -0.16 7.25
C LEU A 321 0.83 -0.17 5.82
N PRO A 322 0.79 -1.33 5.14
CA PRO A 322 1.27 -1.45 3.77
C PRO A 322 0.47 -0.56 2.80
N PHE A 323 1.06 -0.32 1.62
CA PHE A 323 0.58 0.54 0.54
C PHE A 323 -0.95 0.70 0.43
N TRP A 324 -1.73 -0.37 0.23
CA TRP A 324 -3.18 -0.22 0.01
C TRP A 324 -3.94 0.21 1.27
N GLY A 325 -3.39 -0.03 2.46
CA GLY A 325 -3.94 0.36 3.75
C GLY A 325 -3.28 1.60 4.36
N ARG A 326 -2.37 2.27 3.65
CA ARG A 326 -1.60 3.41 4.20
C ARG A 326 -2.47 4.57 4.68
N TRP A 327 -3.64 4.75 4.06
CA TRP A 327 -4.63 5.78 4.41
C TRP A 327 -5.63 5.32 5.47
N LEU A 328 -5.65 4.04 5.86
CA LEU A 328 -6.54 3.56 6.92
C LEU A 328 -6.09 4.12 8.27
N PRO A 329 -7.01 4.52 9.15
CA PRO A 329 -6.67 4.95 10.50
C PRO A 329 -6.02 3.82 11.28
N ASP A 330 -4.97 4.12 12.05
CA ASP A 330 -4.34 3.17 12.97
C ASP A 330 -4.99 3.15 14.36
N ALA A 331 -5.86 4.10 14.67
CA ALA A 331 -6.52 4.20 15.98
C ALA A 331 -7.90 4.87 15.89
N PRO A 332 -8.81 4.60 16.85
CA PRO A 332 -10.09 5.29 16.96
C PRO A 332 -9.93 6.74 17.44
N ALA A 333 -10.95 7.57 17.16
CA ALA A 333 -10.93 9.01 17.45
C ALA A 333 -10.69 9.33 18.94
N GLU A 334 -11.28 8.58 19.87
CA GLU A 334 -11.04 8.76 21.32
C GLU A 334 -9.55 8.59 21.70
N LYS A 335 -8.89 7.59 21.12
CA LYS A 335 -7.46 7.35 21.38
C LYS A 335 -6.61 8.42 20.69
N ALA A 336 -6.97 8.79 19.47
CA ALA A 336 -6.31 9.83 18.69
C ALA A 336 -6.31 11.18 19.42
N VAL A 337 -7.46 11.61 19.95
CA VAL A 337 -7.59 12.91 20.62
C VAL A 337 -6.78 12.99 21.92
N THR A 338 -6.65 11.86 22.62
CA THR A 338 -5.92 11.76 23.88
C THR A 338 -4.42 11.67 23.64
N LYS A 339 -3.99 10.85 22.67
CA LYS A 339 -2.56 10.66 22.33
C LYS A 339 -1.98 11.82 21.52
N ARG A 340 -2.83 12.60 20.83
CA ARG A 340 -2.41 13.73 19.98
C ARG A 340 -1.42 13.37 18.88
N ARG A 341 -1.49 12.11 18.42
CA ARG A 341 -0.66 11.57 17.35
C ARG A 341 -1.29 10.36 16.69
N GLY A 342 -0.86 10.06 15.48
CA GLY A 342 -1.25 8.90 14.68
C GLY A 342 -1.05 9.17 13.19
N ASN A 343 -1.37 8.21 12.34
CA ASN A 343 -1.25 8.42 10.89
C ASN A 343 -2.29 9.40 10.30
N ALA A 344 -2.17 9.71 9.01
CA ALA A 344 -3.09 10.61 8.30
C ALA A 344 -4.55 10.14 8.39
N GLY A 345 -4.81 8.83 8.29
CA GLY A 345 -6.15 8.27 8.47
C GLY A 345 -6.73 8.54 9.86
N THR A 346 -5.92 8.40 10.90
CA THR A 346 -6.28 8.68 12.30
C THR A 346 -6.60 10.15 12.53
N ALA A 347 -5.83 11.04 11.92
CA ALA A 347 -6.14 12.47 11.92
C ALA A 347 -7.48 12.77 11.21
N ALA A 348 -7.75 12.12 10.07
CA ALA A 348 -9.01 12.30 9.33
C ALA A 348 -10.22 11.82 10.13
N VAL A 349 -10.18 10.65 10.76
CA VAL A 349 -11.33 10.18 11.57
C VAL A 349 -11.56 11.00 12.83
N LEU A 350 -10.50 11.56 13.43
CA LEU A 350 -10.63 12.51 14.52
C LEU A 350 -11.32 13.81 14.04
N ALA A 351 -10.86 14.39 12.94
CA ALA A 351 -11.46 15.58 12.36
C ALA A 351 -12.94 15.34 11.97
N PHE A 352 -13.23 14.19 11.34
CA PHE A 352 -14.59 13.76 11.03
C PHE A 352 -15.45 13.76 12.29
N ARG A 353 -14.97 13.14 13.38
CA ARG A 353 -15.72 13.04 14.62
C ARG A 353 -15.97 14.39 15.28
N ILE A 354 -14.97 15.28 15.32
CA ILE A 354 -15.14 16.64 15.86
C ILE A 354 -16.22 17.40 15.09
N LEU A 355 -16.20 17.31 13.76
CA LEU A 355 -17.16 18.00 12.89
C LEU A 355 -18.56 17.37 13.01
N GLU A 356 -18.65 16.05 13.12
CA GLU A 356 -19.91 15.32 13.34
C GLU A 356 -20.55 15.72 14.68
N GLU A 357 -19.79 15.77 15.78
CA GLU A 357 -20.31 16.22 17.09
C GLU A 357 -20.74 17.69 17.08
N ALA A 358 -20.06 18.53 16.29
CA ALA A 358 -20.45 19.93 16.08
C ALA A 358 -21.75 20.10 15.27
N GLY A 359 -22.43 19.01 14.90
CA GLY A 359 -23.67 19.02 14.14
C GLY A 359 -23.48 19.30 12.65
N LEU A 360 -22.25 19.17 12.14
CA LEU A 360 -21.99 19.19 10.71
C LEU A 360 -22.25 17.80 10.12
N SER A 361 -22.40 17.72 8.80
CA SER A 361 -22.61 16.47 8.07
C SER A 361 -21.35 16.11 7.27
N PRO A 362 -20.22 15.74 7.93
CA PRO A 362 -18.99 15.42 7.22
C PRO A 362 -19.16 14.16 6.37
N ARG A 363 -18.37 14.12 5.30
CA ARG A 363 -18.14 12.97 4.42
C ARG A 363 -16.67 12.59 4.47
N LEU A 364 -16.39 11.31 4.25
CA LEU A 364 -15.03 10.83 4.03
C LEU A 364 -14.73 10.77 2.54
N ALA A 365 -13.48 11.01 2.17
CA ALA A 365 -13.01 10.89 0.80
C ALA A 365 -11.61 10.27 0.76
N LEU A 366 -11.36 9.38 -0.19
CA LEU A 366 -10.00 8.98 -0.54
C LEU A 366 -9.46 9.94 -1.60
N VAL A 367 -8.26 10.45 -1.38
CA VAL A 367 -7.65 11.45 -2.27
C VAL A 367 -6.30 10.94 -2.74
N LEU A 368 -5.94 11.32 -3.96
CA LEU A 368 -4.61 11.14 -4.51
C LEU A 368 -3.82 12.44 -4.31
N VAL A 369 -2.94 12.49 -3.33
CA VAL A 369 -2.12 13.67 -3.02
C VAL A 369 -0.82 13.66 -3.80
N ASP A 370 -0.20 12.50 -4.05
CA ASP A 370 1.02 12.41 -4.84
C ASP A 370 0.70 12.60 -6.33
N PRO A 371 1.05 13.75 -6.94
CA PRO A 371 0.75 14.00 -8.35
C PRO A 371 1.57 13.12 -9.30
N LYS A 372 2.59 12.41 -8.79
CA LYS A 372 3.41 11.47 -9.57
C LYS A 372 2.87 10.05 -9.54
N ALA A 373 1.98 9.73 -8.60
CA ALA A 373 1.33 8.44 -8.57
C ALA A 373 0.38 8.33 -9.77
N PRO A 374 0.55 7.31 -10.64
CA PRO A 374 -0.30 7.17 -11.81
C PRO A 374 -1.73 6.80 -11.38
N PHE A 375 -2.71 7.39 -12.07
CA PHE A 375 -4.12 7.14 -11.86
C PHE A 375 -4.76 6.66 -13.17
N ASP A 376 -5.33 5.46 -13.15
CA ASP A 376 -6.09 4.91 -14.25
C ASP A 376 -7.60 5.04 -13.95
N ARG A 377 -8.23 6.01 -14.62
CA ARG A 377 -9.66 6.26 -14.51
C ARG A 377 -10.51 5.07 -14.97
N ALA A 378 -9.98 4.22 -15.87
CA ALA A 378 -10.69 3.06 -16.38
C ALA A 378 -10.65 1.87 -15.40
N PHE A 379 -9.93 1.98 -14.28
CA PHE A 379 -9.82 0.93 -13.26
C PHE A 379 -10.45 1.38 -11.92
N PRO A 380 -11.74 1.13 -11.67
CA PRO A 380 -12.39 1.58 -10.44
C PRO A 380 -11.86 0.81 -9.23
N SER A 381 -10.90 1.39 -8.50
CA SER A 381 -10.29 0.77 -7.32
C SER A 381 -9.85 1.82 -6.29
N PRO A 382 -10.17 1.63 -5.00
CA PRO A 382 -9.74 2.53 -3.94
C PRO A 382 -8.22 2.44 -3.66
N ALA A 383 -7.54 1.40 -4.13
CA ALA A 383 -6.10 1.24 -3.95
C ALA A 383 -5.24 2.24 -4.75
N GLN A 384 -5.87 3.00 -5.66
CA GLN A 384 -5.21 4.07 -6.42
C GLN A 384 -5.02 5.36 -5.61
N PHE A 385 -5.65 5.50 -4.44
CA PHE A 385 -5.59 6.70 -3.60
C PHE A 385 -4.59 6.53 -2.45
N ASP A 386 -4.13 7.64 -1.88
CA ASP A 386 -3.02 7.64 -0.91
C ASP A 386 -3.34 8.20 0.46
N THR A 387 -4.43 8.95 0.61
CA THR A 387 -4.82 9.55 1.89
C THR A 387 -6.34 9.57 2.09
N LEU A 388 -6.75 9.66 3.35
CA LEU A 388 -8.13 9.85 3.78
C LEU A 388 -8.34 11.33 4.14
N ALA A 389 -9.38 11.94 3.59
CA ALA A 389 -9.76 13.33 3.81
C ALA A 389 -11.18 13.45 4.36
N VAL A 390 -11.49 14.63 4.91
CA VAL A 390 -12.82 14.99 5.40
C VAL A 390 -13.38 16.14 4.57
N VAL A 391 -14.63 16.01 4.15
CA VAL A 391 -15.34 17.02 3.35
C VAL A 391 -16.60 17.46 4.07
N VAL A 392 -16.82 18.77 4.18
CA VAL A 392 -18.04 19.36 4.74
C VAL A 392 -18.57 20.44 3.79
N SER A 393 -19.88 20.57 3.66
CA SER A 393 -20.48 21.71 2.97
C SER A 393 -20.39 22.97 3.82
N GLY A 394 -19.73 24.00 3.29
CA GLY A 394 -19.59 25.33 3.88
C GLY A 394 -20.90 26.12 3.90
N ASP A 395 -20.79 27.39 4.30
CA ASP A 395 -21.96 28.25 4.50
C ASP A 395 -22.69 28.63 3.20
N LYS A 396 -22.00 28.62 2.05
CA LYS A 396 -22.57 28.91 0.72
C LYS A 396 -22.81 27.62 -0.09
N GLY A 397 -22.69 26.45 0.53
CA GLY A 397 -22.83 25.15 -0.14
C GLY A 397 -21.58 24.68 -0.89
N GLU A 398 -20.46 25.40 -0.76
CA GLU A 398 -19.16 24.98 -1.26
C GLU A 398 -18.63 23.76 -0.49
N ASP A 399 -17.86 22.89 -1.14
CA ASP A 399 -17.19 21.79 -0.45
C ASP A 399 -15.88 22.28 0.17
N LEU A 400 -15.78 22.20 1.50
CA LEU A 400 -14.58 22.50 2.27
C LEU A 400 -13.82 21.19 2.53
N TRP A 401 -12.53 21.18 2.23
CA TRP A 401 -11.68 20.00 2.31
C TRP A 401 -10.66 20.12 3.44
N LEU A 402 -10.59 19.12 4.31
CA LEU A 402 -9.50 18.93 5.27
C LEU A 402 -8.75 17.67 4.87
N VAL A 403 -7.53 17.86 4.38
CA VAL A 403 -6.62 16.78 4.03
C VAL A 403 -5.49 16.77 5.05
N PRO A 404 -5.37 15.74 5.91
CA PRO A 404 -4.31 15.67 6.90
C PRO A 404 -2.92 15.80 6.27
N GLY A 405 -2.07 16.63 6.88
CA GLY A 405 -0.72 16.93 6.40
C GLY A 405 -0.65 18.06 5.38
N ILE A 406 -1.79 18.58 4.94
CA ILE A 406 -1.89 19.73 4.04
C ILE A 406 -2.48 20.92 4.80
N LYS A 407 -1.85 22.08 4.67
CA LYS A 407 -2.29 23.29 5.36
C LYS A 407 -3.67 23.71 4.84
N PHE A 408 -4.59 23.98 5.75
CA PHE A 408 -5.91 24.48 5.41
C PHE A 408 -5.86 25.96 5.01
N ASP A 409 -6.33 26.27 3.81
CA ASP A 409 -6.42 27.64 3.28
C ASP A 409 -7.77 27.85 2.60
N LEU A 410 -8.61 28.68 3.22
CA LEU A 410 -9.96 28.94 2.74
C LEU A 410 -9.99 29.63 1.36
N GLU A 411 -8.99 30.44 1.05
CA GLU A 411 -8.91 31.14 -0.24
C GLU A 411 -8.54 30.18 -1.38
N ARG A 412 -8.06 28.98 -1.04
CA ARG A 412 -7.57 27.96 -1.97
C ARG A 412 -8.22 26.61 -1.71
N MET A 413 -9.55 26.57 -1.87
CA MET A 413 -10.34 25.35 -1.77
C MET A 413 -10.71 24.79 -3.16
N PRO A 414 -10.47 23.49 -3.44
CA PRO A 414 -9.70 22.53 -2.62
C PRO A 414 -8.20 22.90 -2.55
N PRO A 415 -7.43 22.35 -1.58
CA PRO A 415 -5.99 22.62 -1.47
C PRO A 415 -5.22 22.42 -2.77
N VAL A 416 -4.22 23.27 -3.03
CA VAL A 416 -3.48 23.32 -4.30
C VAL A 416 -2.82 21.99 -4.65
N GLU A 417 -2.39 21.25 -3.63
CA GLU A 417 -1.76 19.95 -3.71
C GLU A 417 -2.67 18.90 -4.35
N ILE A 418 -3.99 19.02 -4.16
CA ILE A 418 -4.99 18.09 -4.72
C ILE A 418 -5.72 18.71 -5.91
N GLN A 419 -5.45 19.96 -6.25
CA GLN A 419 -5.93 20.53 -7.52
C GLN A 419 -5.24 19.78 -8.65
N ARG A 420 -6.02 19.11 -9.52
CA ARG A 420 -5.64 18.15 -10.58
C ARG A 420 -5.67 16.67 -10.17
N ALA A 421 -5.96 16.35 -8.91
CA ALA A 421 -6.19 14.99 -8.48
C ALA A 421 -7.66 14.58 -8.66
N SER A 422 -7.90 13.27 -8.60
CA SER A 422 -9.23 12.72 -8.38
C SER A 422 -9.41 12.37 -6.90
N ALA A 423 -10.64 12.46 -6.43
CA ALA A 423 -11.04 12.02 -5.10
C ALA A 423 -12.26 11.11 -5.19
N LEU A 424 -12.27 10.03 -4.40
CA LEU A 424 -13.41 9.14 -4.25
C LEU A 424 -14.16 9.51 -2.97
N VAL A 425 -15.33 10.14 -3.12
CA VAL A 425 -16.11 10.71 -2.01
C VAL A 425 -17.26 9.78 -1.65
N ALA A 426 -17.40 9.48 -0.35
CA ALA A 426 -18.56 8.74 0.15
C ALA A 426 -19.81 9.63 0.17
N GLU A 427 -20.91 9.12 -0.37
CA GLU A 427 -22.19 9.81 -0.35
C GLU A 427 -22.80 9.84 1.06
N ARG A 428 -23.51 10.92 1.37
CA ARG A 428 -23.96 11.17 2.75
C ARG A 428 -24.98 10.12 3.23
N TRP A 429 -25.91 9.74 2.36
CA TRP A 429 -26.93 8.74 2.67
C TRP A 429 -26.31 7.38 3.03
N PHE A 430 -25.16 7.03 2.44
CA PHE A 430 -24.44 5.80 2.75
C PHE A 430 -23.89 5.84 4.18
N ILE A 431 -23.27 6.96 4.58
CA ILE A 431 -22.73 7.18 5.93
C ILE A 431 -23.82 7.12 7.00
N GLU A 432 -25.02 7.60 6.67
CA GLU A 432 -26.19 7.59 7.55
C GLU A 432 -26.79 6.19 7.67
N ARG A 433 -26.86 5.43 6.57
CA ARG A 433 -27.31 4.03 6.56
C ARG A 433 -26.37 3.12 7.37
N ASP A 434 -25.07 3.28 7.20
CA ASP A 434 -24.04 2.44 7.84
C ASP A 434 -23.82 2.80 9.34
N ALA A 435 -24.65 3.68 9.91
CA ALA A 435 -24.59 4.10 11.30
C ALA A 435 -24.81 2.98 12.34
N ALA A 436 -25.10 1.74 11.92
CA ALA A 436 -25.34 0.58 12.79
C ALA A 436 -24.09 -0.20 13.22
N GLY A 437 -22.90 0.42 13.17
CA GLY A 437 -21.96 0.42 14.30
C GLY A 437 -21.52 -0.91 14.91
N SER A 438 -21.37 -1.99 14.13
CA SER A 438 -20.50 -3.09 14.55
C SER A 438 -19.39 -3.25 13.53
N CYS A 439 -18.16 -3.06 14.02
CA CYS A 439 -17.00 -3.44 13.26
C CYS A 439 -17.07 -4.98 13.04
N SER A 440 -17.42 -5.40 11.82
CA SER A 440 -17.68 -6.78 11.44
C SER A 440 -16.54 -7.32 10.56
N PRO A 441 -16.22 -8.63 10.61
CA PRO A 441 -15.25 -9.26 9.70
C PRO A 441 -15.64 -9.12 8.22
N ALA A 442 -16.92 -8.88 7.92
CA ALA A 442 -17.41 -8.57 6.58
C ALA A 442 -16.90 -7.21 6.04
N ASN A 443 -16.35 -6.35 6.92
CA ASN A 443 -15.76 -5.06 6.60
C ASN A 443 -14.32 -5.16 6.10
N GLU A 444 -13.69 -6.35 6.13
CA GLU A 444 -12.34 -6.58 5.57
C GLU A 444 -12.31 -6.60 4.03
N ALA A 445 -13.48 -6.72 3.40
CA ALA A 445 -13.60 -6.62 1.94
C ALA A 445 -13.51 -5.14 1.52
N ASN A 446 -12.28 -4.61 1.54
CA ASN A 446 -11.94 -3.26 1.09
C ASN A 446 -12.35 -3.03 -0.37
N PHE A 447 -12.34 -4.08 -1.19
CA PHE A 447 -12.87 -4.04 -2.54
C PHE A 447 -14.22 -4.77 -2.61
N SER A 448 -15.26 -4.07 -3.02
CA SER A 448 -16.56 -4.66 -3.33
C SER A 448 -17.19 -3.92 -4.50
N CYS A 449 -17.64 -4.68 -5.50
CA CYS A 449 -18.31 -4.15 -6.66
C CYS A 449 -19.68 -4.80 -6.82
N GLN A 450 -20.67 -4.01 -7.21
CA GLN A 450 -21.99 -4.50 -7.59
C GLN A 450 -22.06 -4.62 -9.11
N ASN A 451 -22.25 -5.83 -9.64
CA ASN A 451 -22.26 -6.06 -11.10
C ASN A 451 -23.65 -5.94 -11.75
N SER A 452 -24.70 -5.62 -10.98
CA SER A 452 -26.10 -5.54 -11.42
C SER A 452 -26.69 -4.13 -11.25
N THR A 453 -27.96 -3.94 -11.67
CA THR A 453 -28.69 -2.66 -11.74
C THR A 453 -28.40 -1.72 -10.56
N PRO A 454 -28.12 -0.44 -10.81
CA PRO A 454 -27.61 0.47 -9.78
C PRO A 454 -28.65 0.66 -8.66
N GLU A 455 -28.28 0.17 -7.48
CA GLU A 455 -28.71 0.78 -6.21
C GLU A 455 -28.18 2.23 -6.16
N PRO A 456 -28.68 3.09 -5.25
CA PRO A 456 -28.14 4.44 -5.12
C PRO A 456 -26.61 4.40 -5.01
N VAL A 457 -25.95 5.32 -5.72
CA VAL A 457 -24.49 5.42 -5.79
C VAL A 457 -23.94 5.73 -4.41
N GLU A 458 -23.09 4.84 -3.89
CA GLU A 458 -22.46 4.99 -2.57
C GLU A 458 -21.23 5.88 -2.63
N LEU A 459 -20.53 5.85 -3.76
CA LEU A 459 -19.23 6.50 -3.96
C LEU A 459 -19.21 7.31 -5.24
N ARG A 460 -18.71 8.53 -5.18
CA ARG A 460 -18.60 9.42 -6.33
C ARG A 460 -17.15 9.80 -6.58
N LEU A 461 -16.67 9.54 -7.79
CA LEU A 461 -15.40 10.08 -8.25
C LEU A 461 -15.57 11.56 -8.60
N VAL A 462 -14.79 12.43 -7.96
CA VAL A 462 -14.76 13.88 -8.17
C VAL A 462 -13.40 14.25 -8.73
N ASP A 463 -13.38 15.02 -9.82
CA ASP A 463 -12.14 15.58 -10.38
C ASP A 463 -12.06 17.07 -10.06
N PHE A 464 -10.90 17.52 -9.59
CA PHE A 464 -10.70 18.92 -9.30
C PHE A 464 -10.22 19.68 -10.55
N PRO A 465 -10.95 20.73 -11.00
CA PRO A 465 -10.57 21.49 -12.18
C PRO A 465 -9.25 22.25 -11.95
N LYS A 466 -8.48 22.47 -13.04
CA LYS A 466 -7.32 23.37 -13.01
C LYS A 466 -7.79 24.81 -12.73
N LEU A 467 -7.28 25.44 -11.68
CA LEU A 467 -7.32 26.91 -11.59
C LEU A 467 -6.53 27.47 -12.79
N ARG A 468 -7.18 28.36 -13.56
CA ARG A 468 -6.45 29.18 -14.54
C ARG A 468 -5.44 30.02 -13.76
N PRO A 469 -4.20 30.20 -14.26
CA PRO A 469 -3.33 31.23 -13.72
C PRO A 469 -4.09 32.56 -13.72
N PRO A 470 -3.92 33.42 -12.71
CA PRO A 470 -4.45 34.77 -12.78
C PRO A 470 -3.95 35.40 -14.09
N ALA A 471 -4.86 36.02 -14.84
CA ALA A 471 -4.46 36.77 -16.03
C ALA A 471 -3.36 37.76 -15.62
N PRO A 472 -2.29 37.91 -16.41
CA PRO A 472 -1.28 38.92 -16.12
C PRO A 472 -1.98 40.26 -15.93
N ALA A 473 -1.66 40.94 -14.83
CA ALA A 473 -2.22 42.26 -14.56
C ALA A 473 -2.00 43.15 -15.80
N PRO A 474 -3.00 43.94 -16.21
CA PRO A 474 -2.81 44.86 -17.33
C PRO A 474 -1.60 45.74 -17.01
N GLU A 475 -0.61 45.73 -17.92
CA GLU A 475 0.56 46.59 -17.83
C GLU A 475 0.07 48.03 -17.59
N ALA A 476 0.51 48.61 -16.48
CA ALA A 476 0.25 50.02 -16.21
C ALA A 476 0.84 50.85 -17.38
N PRO A 477 0.12 51.85 -17.89
CA PRO A 477 0.60 52.66 -19.00
C PRO A 477 1.92 53.31 -18.59
N GLY A 478 2.97 53.00 -19.34
CA GLY A 478 4.33 53.45 -19.06
C GLY A 478 4.40 54.97 -18.95
N GLU A 479 4.93 55.44 -17.83
CA GLU A 479 5.33 56.83 -17.65
C GLU A 479 6.42 57.17 -18.69
N SER A 480 6.10 58.12 -19.56
CA SER A 480 7.07 58.77 -20.43
C SER A 480 8.07 59.56 -19.56
N LEU A 481 9.28 59.04 -19.41
CA LEU A 481 10.40 59.81 -18.88
C LEU A 481 10.83 60.85 -19.91
N GLY A 482 10.47 62.10 -19.63
CA GLY A 482 10.94 63.27 -20.34
C GLY A 482 12.41 63.61 -20.03
N SER A 483 13.03 64.20 -21.06
CA SER A 483 14.00 65.31 -21.01
C SER A 483 15.27 65.16 -20.15
N GLN A 484 16.40 64.94 -20.83
CA GLN A 484 17.72 65.41 -20.38
C GLN A 484 18.18 66.57 -21.28
N PRO A 485 18.68 67.70 -20.72
CA PRO A 485 19.39 68.71 -21.48
C PRO A 485 20.92 68.68 -21.26
N GLU A 486 21.62 68.81 -22.39
CA GLU A 486 22.86 69.55 -22.71
C GLU A 486 24.15 69.40 -21.86
N SER A 487 25.25 69.08 -22.57
CA SER A 487 26.43 69.97 -22.60
C SER A 487 27.30 69.81 -23.86
N ALA A 488 27.66 70.99 -24.39
CA ALA A 488 28.54 71.45 -25.49
C ALA A 488 29.89 70.71 -25.72
N THR A 489 30.19 70.22 -26.95
CA THR A 489 31.07 70.76 -28.06
C THR A 489 32.61 70.77 -27.79
N PRO A 490 33.54 70.84 -28.80
CA PRO A 490 33.41 70.89 -30.27
C PRO A 490 34.47 70.14 -31.15
N SER A 491 34.16 70.11 -32.47
CA SER A 491 35.05 70.23 -33.66
C SER A 491 36.28 69.35 -33.87
N THR A 492 36.29 68.58 -34.97
CA THR A 492 37.12 68.88 -36.17
C THR A 492 36.62 68.13 -37.42
N VAL A 493 36.76 68.77 -38.58
CA VAL A 493 36.32 68.35 -39.93
C VAL A 493 37.56 67.81 -40.73
N PRO A 494 37.53 67.50 -42.05
CA PRO A 494 37.45 66.15 -42.66
C PRO A 494 38.67 65.70 -43.51
N ASN A 495 38.66 64.41 -43.92
CA ASN A 495 39.10 63.81 -45.22
C ASN A 495 40.60 63.90 -45.65
N PRO A 496 41.13 62.98 -46.51
CA PRO A 496 40.50 62.27 -47.65
C PRO A 496 40.12 60.80 -47.43
#